data_AF-A0A959NVW3-F1
#
_entry.id   AF-A0A959NVW3-F1
#
_cell.length_a   1.000
_cell.length_b   1.000
_cell.length_c   1.000
_cell.angle_alpha   90.00
_cell.angle_beta   90.00
_cell.angle_gamma   90.00
#
_symmetry.space_group_name_H-M   'P 1'
#
loop_
_entity.id
_entity.type
_entity.pdbx_description
1 polymer ?
#
loop_
_entity_poly.entity_id
_entity_poly.type
_entity_poly.pdbx_seq_one_letter_code
_entity_poly.pdbx_strand_id
1 'polypeptide(L)'
;MNQLIEKAQFLAIVTIFYNIAEGIISIFFGLQDETLALFGFGVDSFVEVISGIGILHMIIRMKLSKVEKRDGFERTALKITGYSFFILAGGLILGSAYN
;
A
#
# COMPACT_ATOMS: atom_id res chain seq x y z
N MET A 1 -9.10 3.05 -25.29
CA MET A 1 -8.20 2.33 -24.37
C MET A 1 -7.27 3.27 -23.62
N ASN A 2 -6.62 4.23 -24.28
CA ASN A 2 -5.69 5.18 -23.63
C ASN A 2 -6.31 6.02 -22.49
N GLN A 3 -7.53 6.54 -22.65
CA GLN A 3 -8.17 7.36 -21.61
C GLN A 3 -8.39 6.62 -20.28
N LEU A 4 -8.69 5.31 -20.33
CA LEU A 4 -8.89 4.51 -19.10
C LEU A 4 -7.55 4.25 -18.39
N ILE A 5 -6.50 3.97 -19.15
CA ILE A 5 -5.16 3.74 -18.61
C ILE A 5 -4.57 5.02 -18.02
N GLU A 6 -4.81 6.18 -18.65
CA GLU A 6 -4.41 7.49 -18.12
C GLU A 6 -5.15 7.82 -16.81
N LYS A 7 -6.46 7.58 -16.74
CA LYS A 7 -7.23 7.72 -15.50
C LYS A 7 -6.73 6.78 -14.41
N ALA A 8 -6.49 5.51 -14.74
CA ALA A 8 -5.95 4.53 -13.79
C ALA A 8 -4.57 4.96 -13.27
N GLN A 9 -3.70 5.47 -14.13
CA GLN A 9 -2.38 5.97 -13.73
C GLN A 9 -2.51 7.17 -12.79
N PHE A 10 -3.39 8.12 -13.11
CA PHE A 10 -3.65 9.28 -12.25
C PHE A 10 -4.17 8.86 -10.88
N LEU A 11 -5.18 7.99 -10.85
CA LEU A 11 -5.75 7.47 -9.60
C LEU A 11 -4.69 6.74 -8.77
N ALA A 12 -3.87 5.88 -9.38
CA ALA A 12 -2.82 5.15 -8.68
C ALA A 12 -1.80 6.10 -8.03
N ILE A 13 -1.38 7.16 -8.76
CA ILE A 13 -0.47 8.18 -8.22
C ILE A 13 -1.11 8.91 -7.03
N VAL A 14 -2.37 9.36 -7.19
CA VAL A 14 -3.10 10.05 -6.13
C VAL A 14 -3.23 9.17 -4.89
N THR A 15 -3.62 7.90 -5.04
CA THR A 15 -3.75 6.94 -3.93
C THR A 15 -2.43 6.73 -3.21
N ILE A 16 -1.31 6.59 -3.93
CA ILE A 16 0.01 6.45 -3.31
C ILE A 16 0.34 7.66 -2.44
N PHE A 17 0.18 8.89 -2.96
CA PHE A 17 0.49 10.09 -2.20
C PHE A 17 -0.46 10.30 -1.02
N TYR A 18 -1.75 10.00 -1.21
CA TYR A 18 -2.75 10.06 -0.15
C TYR A 18 -2.38 9.11 0.99
N ASN A 19 -2.06 7.85 0.68
CA ASN A 19 -1.67 6.85 1.69
C ASN A 19 -0.35 7.17 2.38
N ILE A 20 0.63 7.77 1.69
CA ILE A 20 1.85 8.25 2.35
C ILE A 20 1.50 9.32 3.39
N ALA A 21 0.68 10.31 3.01
CA ALA A 21 0.31 11.39 3.91
C ALA A 21 -0.52 10.87 5.09
N GLU A 22 -1.54 10.06 4.81
CA GLU A 22 -2.40 9.42 5.81
C GLU A 22 -1.57 8.56 6.78
N GLY A 23 -0.71 7.69 6.26
CA GLY A 23 0.16 6.83 7.07
C GLY A 23 1.06 7.63 8.04
N ILE A 24 1.69 8.71 7.55
CA ILE A 24 2.53 9.57 8.39
C ILE A 24 1.70 10.26 9.48
N ILE A 25 0.55 10.83 9.10
CA ILE A 25 -0.32 11.56 10.03
C ILE A 25 -0.88 10.61 11.09
N SER A 26 -1.36 9.43 10.70
CA SER A 26 -1.93 8.42 11.59
C SER A 26 -0.89 7.83 12.53
N ILE A 27 0.35 7.56 12.07
CA ILE A 27 1.42 7.14 12.99
C ILE A 27 1.73 8.24 14.00
N PHE A 28 1.84 9.50 13.56
CA PHE A 28 2.15 10.61 14.45
C PHE A 28 1.11 10.77 15.56
N PHE A 29 -0.18 10.83 15.21
CA PHE A 29 -1.26 10.92 16.19
C PHE A 29 -1.45 9.62 16.99
N GLY A 30 -1.25 8.47 16.36
CA GLY A 30 -1.35 7.17 17.03
C GLY A 30 -0.33 7.02 18.16
N LEU A 31 0.89 7.52 17.95
CA LEU A 31 1.94 7.55 18.97
C LEU A 31 1.67 8.63 20.05
N GLN A 32 1.12 9.78 19.66
CA GLN A 32 0.82 10.87 20.58
C GLN A 32 -0.33 10.54 21.53
N ASP A 33 -1.38 9.89 21.03
CA ASP A 33 -2.58 9.54 21.78
C ASP A 33 -2.53 8.11 22.35
N GLU A 34 -1.37 7.42 22.23
CA GLU A 34 -1.15 6.04 22.67
C GLU A 34 -2.19 5.03 22.11
N THR A 35 -2.70 5.30 20.90
CA THR A 35 -3.74 4.47 20.28
C THR A 35 -3.16 3.44 19.31
N LEU A 36 -3.19 2.17 19.73
CA LEU A 36 -2.73 1.05 18.90
C LEU A 36 -3.52 0.95 17.58
N ALA A 37 -4.82 1.29 17.59
CA ALA A 37 -5.67 1.24 16.41
C ALA A 37 -5.26 2.26 15.35
N LEU A 38 -5.03 3.53 15.72
CA LEU A 38 -4.63 4.57 14.77
C LEU A 38 -3.20 4.36 14.28
N PHE A 39 -2.30 3.90 15.16
CA PHE A 39 -0.97 3.47 14.76
C PHE A 39 -1.02 2.33 13.75
N GLY A 40 -1.82 1.29 14.01
CA GLY A 40 -2.03 0.16 13.11
C GLY A 40 -2.57 0.57 11.75
N PHE A 41 -3.55 1.47 11.73
CA PHE A 41 -4.08 2.08 10.51
C PHE A 41 -2.99 2.84 9.72
N GLY A 42 -2.15 3.60 10.43
CA GLY A 42 -1.03 4.29 9.81
C GLY A 42 -0.01 3.34 9.16
N VAL A 43 0.32 2.23 9.83
CA VAL A 43 1.20 1.19 9.29
C VAL A 43 0.56 0.48 8.08
N ASP A 44 -0.75 0.20 8.12
CA ASP A 44 -1.50 -0.40 7.01
C ASP A 44 -1.42 0.46 5.74
N SER A 45 -1.50 1.78 5.89
CA SER A 45 -1.39 2.72 4.76
C SER A 45 -0.06 2.57 4.00
N PHE A 46 1.05 2.23 4.66
CA PHE A 46 2.32 1.90 3.99
C PHE A 46 2.27 0.58 3.21
N VAL A 47 1.51 -0.41 3.69
CA VAL A 47 1.26 -1.66 2.95
C VAL A 47 0.53 -1.35 1.64
N GLU A 48 -0.46 -0.46 1.70
CA GLU A 48 -1.17 0.00 0.52
C GLU A 48 -0.26 0.76 -0.45
N VAL A 49 0.68 1.58 0.03
CA VAL A 49 1.69 2.25 -0.81
C VAL A 49 2.51 1.23 -1.61
N ILE A 50 2.98 0.16 -0.96
CA ILE A 50 3.75 -0.91 -1.64
C ILE A 50 2.90 -1.56 -2.74
N SER A 51 1.65 -1.87 -2.42
CA SER A 51 0.72 -2.46 -3.40
C SER A 51 0.41 -1.49 -4.56
N GLY A 52 0.25 -0.20 -4.25
CA GLY A 52 -0.02 0.88 -5.20
C GLY A 52 1.15 1.09 -6.17
N ILE A 53 2.40 1.02 -5.68
CA ILE A 53 3.59 1.04 -6.54
C ILE A 53 3.59 -0.16 -7.49
N GLY A 54 3.22 -1.36 -7.01
CA GLY A 54 3.04 -2.55 -7.84
C GLY A 54 2.01 -2.35 -8.96
N ILE A 55 0.86 -1.75 -8.63
CA ILE A 55 -0.21 -1.44 -9.59
C ILE A 55 0.23 -0.35 -10.57
N LEU A 56 0.88 0.72 -10.11
CA LEU A 56 1.38 1.79 -10.96
C LEU A 56 2.38 1.27 -11.99
N HIS A 57 3.29 0.37 -11.55
CA HIS A 57 4.22 -0.30 -12.45
C HIS A 57 3.49 -1.10 -13.54
N MET A 58 2.49 -1.90 -13.17
CA MET A 58 1.67 -2.66 -14.11
C MET A 58 0.97 -1.73 -15.12
N ILE A 59 0.40 -0.61 -14.66
CA ILE A 59 -0.27 0.39 -15.52
C ILE A 59 0.71 1.01 -16.52
N ILE A 60 1.91 1.39 -16.07
CA ILE A 60 2.96 1.93 -16.96
C ILE A 60 3.33 0.90 -18.03
N ARG A 61 3.48 -0.38 -17.64
CA ARG A 61 3.79 -1.46 -18.58
C ARG A 61 2.68 -1.66 -19.63
N MET A 62 1.41 -1.55 -19.22
CA MET A 62 0.25 -1.62 -20.12
C MET A 62 0.23 -0.49 -21.16
N LYS A 63 0.80 0.70 -20.85
CA LYS A 63 0.96 1.80 -21.83
C LYS A 63 2.02 1.50 -22.87
N LEU A 64 3.10 0.82 -22.48
CA LEU A 64 4.28 0.59 -23.33
C LEU A 64 4.17 -0.67 -24.18
N SER A 65 3.46 -1.69 -23.70
CA SER A 65 3.42 -2.99 -24.37
C SER A 65 2.17 -3.79 -24.01
N LYS A 66 1.82 -4.76 -24.85
CA LYS A 66 0.75 -5.72 -24.54
C LYS A 66 1.21 -6.60 -23.38
N VAL A 67 0.57 -6.47 -22.22
CA VAL A 67 0.92 -7.24 -21.02
C VAL A 67 0.19 -8.58 -21.06
N GLU A 68 0.92 -9.68 -21.31
CA GLU A 68 0.35 -11.03 -21.29
C GLU A 68 0.52 -11.73 -19.94
N LYS A 69 1.57 -11.38 -19.18
CA LYS A 69 1.91 -12.00 -17.89
C LYS A 69 2.44 -10.98 -16.91
N ARG A 70 2.14 -11.22 -15.63
CA ARG A 70 2.73 -10.51 -14.49
C ARG A 70 4.23 -10.76 -14.43
N ASP A 71 5.02 -9.71 -14.33
CA ASP A 71 6.48 -9.84 -14.22
C ASP A 71 6.96 -10.12 -12.79
N GLY A 72 8.27 -10.23 -12.64
CA GLY A 72 8.91 -10.46 -11.34
C GLY A 72 8.66 -9.34 -10.34
N PHE A 73 8.57 -8.09 -10.80
CA PHE A 73 8.32 -6.94 -9.93
C PHE A 73 6.91 -7.02 -9.33
N GLU A 74 5.89 -7.22 -10.16
CA GLU A 74 4.50 -7.35 -9.71
C GLU A 74 4.32 -8.53 -8.73
N ARG A 75 4.97 -9.67 -8.99
CA ARG A 75 4.96 -10.82 -8.08
C ARG A 75 5.66 -10.52 -6.76
N THR A 76 6.73 -9.75 -6.80
CA THR A 76 7.50 -9.37 -5.60
C THR A 76 6.72 -8.37 -4.78
N ALA A 77 6.13 -7.34 -5.40
CA ALA A 77 5.24 -6.39 -4.75
C ALA A 77 4.06 -7.11 -4.08
N LEU A 78 3.43 -8.09 -4.76
CA LEU A 78 2.37 -8.91 -4.17
C LEU A 78 2.85 -9.71 -2.95
N LYS A 79 4.02 -10.34 -3.03
CA LYS A 79 4.59 -11.11 -1.90
C LYS A 79 4.90 -10.20 -0.71
N ILE A 80 5.55 -9.05 -0.95
CA ILE A 80 5.87 -8.09 0.10
C ILE A 80 4.58 -7.60 0.76
N THR A 81 3.58 -7.20 -0.03
CA THR A 81 2.26 -6.78 0.47
C THR A 81 1.64 -7.86 1.36
N GLY A 82 1.66 -9.12 0.91
CA GLY A 82 1.14 -10.25 1.69
C GLY A 82 1.89 -10.48 3.00
N TYR A 83 3.22 -10.48 2.98
CA TYR A 83 4.02 -10.61 4.21
C TYR A 83 3.81 -9.43 5.16
N SER A 84 3.68 -8.22 4.64
CA SER A 84 3.38 -7.03 5.45
C SER A 84 2.04 -7.17 6.17
N PHE A 85 1.00 -7.69 5.53
CA PHE A 85 -0.28 -7.98 6.22
C PHE A 85 -0.13 -9.00 7.34
N PHE A 86 0.63 -10.08 7.13
CA PHE A 86 0.87 -11.05 8.21
C PHE A 86 1.63 -10.46 9.39
N ILE A 87 2.64 -9.64 9.12
CA ILE A 87 3.42 -8.93 10.15
C ILE A 87 2.53 -7.94 10.90
N LEU A 88 1.73 -7.15 10.18
CA LEU A 88 0.81 -6.17 10.77
C LEU A 88 -0.23 -6.87 11.65
N ALA A 89 -0.87 -7.92 11.14
CA ALA A 89 -1.85 -8.69 11.91
C ALA A 89 -1.23 -9.29 13.19
N GLY A 90 -0.04 -9.90 13.08
CA GLY A 90 0.68 -10.42 14.24
C GLY A 90 1.03 -9.32 15.25
N GLY A 91 1.54 -8.18 14.78
CA GLY A 91 1.87 -7.03 15.60
C GLY A 91 0.65 -6.46 16.34
N LEU A 92 -0.50 -6.35 15.67
CA LEU A 92 -1.74 -5.89 16.28
C LEU A 92 -2.30 -6.87 17.31
N ILE A 93 -2.27 -8.17 17.03
CA ILE A 93 -2.71 -9.20 18.00
C ILE A 93 -1.83 -9.15 19.26
N LEU A 94 -0.51 -9.09 19.09
CA LEU A 94 0.43 -9.02 20.21
C LEU A 94 0.28 -7.70 20.99
N GLY A 95 0.19 -6.58 20.29
CA GLY A 95 -0.01 -5.26 20.91
C GLY A 95 -1.33 -5.18 21.67
N SER A 96 -2.41 -5.72 21.09
CA SER A 96 -3.74 -5.73 21.73
C SER A 96 -3.83 -6.69 22.91
N ALA A 97 -2.95 -7.70 23.00
CA ALA A 97 -2.89 -8.59 24.15
C ALA A 97 -2.06 -7.99 25.31
N TYR A 98 -1.16 -7.05 25.02
CA TYR A 98 -0.29 -6.40 26.01
C TYR A 98 -0.91 -5.13 26.61
N ASN A 99 -1.75 -4.44 25.84
CA ASN A 99 -2.45 -3.21 26.22
C ASN A 99 -3.83 -3.51 26.83
#